data_AF-A0A0S2KHX6-F1
#
_entry.id   AF-A0A0S2KHX6-F1
#
_cell.length_a   1.000
_cell.length_b   1.000
_cell.length_c   1.000
_cell.angle_alpha   90.00
_cell.angle_beta   90.00
_cell.angle_gamma   90.00
#
_symmetry.space_group_name_H-M   'P 1'
#
loop_
_entity.id
_entity.type
_entity.pdbx_description
1 polymer ?
#
loop_
_entity_poly.entity_id
_entity_poly.type
_entity_poly.pdbx_seq_one_letter_code
_entity_poly.pdbx_strand_id
1 'polypeptide(L)'
;MKKLLFFACLALLAFTGCNKKNGSDLSNMALTDSLQRIIAQRDNEVNDMMGTLNEIQEGFREINEAENRVDVIKDGEGTNKAKQIKENIQFISATMKHNRELLAKLQQQLKTSTIQGDQLKKTVANLMKQLDEKEQQLQQLRAELDAKDIHIAELDETINNQNTNISNLKTESSQKTDVINSQDKQLNTAWFVFGTKKELKEQQILVNGKVLQSNFNKNYFTKIDIRQDKEIKLYSNYAKLLTTHPSSSYTLVKDATKKYILTITNPQIFWSTSKYLVIMVK
;
A
#
# COMPACT_ATOMS: atom_id res chain seq x y z
N MET A 1 59.38 -63.15 101.32
CA MET A 1 58.62 -62.94 102.57
C MET A 1 58.64 -61.44 102.86
N LYS A 2 57.60 -60.66 103.12
CA LYS A 2 56.16 -60.80 103.34
C LYS A 2 55.59 -59.38 103.08
N LYS A 3 54.61 -59.24 102.18
CA LYS A 3 53.23 -58.78 102.44
C LYS A 3 53.05 -57.45 103.20
N LEU A 4 52.39 -56.50 102.54
CA LEU A 4 51.27 -55.63 103.00
C LEU A 4 50.81 -54.82 101.74
N LEU A 5 49.77 -55.17 100.96
CA LEU A 5 48.30 -55.05 101.16
C LEU A 5 47.89 -53.74 101.85
N PHE A 6 46.95 -52.88 101.42
CA PHE A 6 46.20 -52.59 100.18
C PHE A 6 45.29 -51.38 100.54
N PHE A 7 44.80 -50.61 99.56
CA PHE A 7 43.75 -49.54 99.65
C PHE A 7 44.14 -48.25 100.42
N ALA A 8 43.83 -47.01 100.01
CA ALA A 8 42.68 -46.46 99.25
C ALA A 8 42.98 -45.05 98.65
N CYS A 9 42.12 -44.59 97.72
CA CYS A 9 41.98 -43.25 97.09
C CYS A 9 42.32 -42.04 98.01
N LEU A 10 42.75 -40.86 97.52
CA LEU A 10 42.04 -39.96 96.59
C LEU A 10 42.99 -38.81 96.17
N ALA A 11 42.72 -38.23 95.00
CA ALA A 11 43.47 -37.21 94.27
C ALA A 11 43.83 -35.91 95.04
N LEU A 12 44.91 -35.24 94.61
CA LEU A 12 44.96 -33.80 94.27
C LEU A 12 46.33 -33.37 93.70
N LEU A 13 46.27 -32.88 92.45
CA LEU A 13 47.02 -31.76 91.83
C LEU A 13 48.44 -31.40 92.30
N ALA A 14 49.43 -31.46 91.39
CA ALA A 14 49.99 -30.29 90.70
C ALA A 14 51.37 -30.56 90.02
N PHE A 15 51.45 -30.14 88.74
CA PHE A 15 52.59 -29.50 88.05
C PHE A 15 53.97 -30.20 87.91
N THR A 16 54.32 -30.60 86.68
CA THR A 16 55.30 -29.93 85.77
C THR A 16 55.88 -30.91 84.74
N GLY A 17 56.01 -30.48 83.46
CA GLY A 17 56.87 -31.14 82.47
C GLY A 17 56.37 -31.09 81.02
N CYS A 18 56.84 -30.12 80.25
CA CYS A 18 56.40 -29.73 78.90
C CYS A 18 57.29 -30.30 77.77
N ASN A 19 56.71 -30.76 76.65
CA ASN A 19 57.21 -30.70 75.24
C ASN A 19 56.30 -31.61 74.36
N LYS A 20 55.77 -31.26 73.18
CA LYS A 20 56.37 -30.56 72.03
C LYS A 20 55.25 -30.17 71.03
N LYS A 21 55.31 -28.93 70.51
CA LYS A 21 54.88 -28.43 69.19
C LYS A 21 53.47 -28.76 68.65
N ASN A 22 52.53 -27.83 68.81
CA ASN A 22 51.36 -27.63 67.92
C ASN A 22 51.33 -26.21 67.33
N GLY A 23 52.46 -25.77 66.76
CA GLY A 23 52.56 -24.48 66.05
C GLY A 23 52.25 -24.57 64.54
N SER A 24 52.01 -25.77 64.00
CA SER A 24 51.81 -26.01 62.57
C SER A 24 50.35 -26.10 62.14
N ASP A 25 49.41 -26.35 63.06
CA ASP A 25 48.00 -26.59 62.71
C ASP A 25 47.20 -25.29 62.51
N LEU A 26 47.43 -24.28 63.36
CA LEU A 26 46.82 -22.95 63.23
C LEU A 26 47.27 -22.20 61.97
N SER A 27 48.55 -22.33 61.61
CA SER A 27 49.10 -21.77 60.37
C SER A 27 48.55 -22.47 59.13
N ASN A 28 48.33 -23.79 59.18
CA ASN A 28 47.72 -24.53 58.07
C ASN A 28 46.22 -24.21 57.93
N MET A 29 45.46 -24.04 59.02
CA MET A 29 44.06 -23.60 58.97
C MET A 29 43.91 -22.20 58.37
N ALA A 30 44.70 -21.22 58.81
CA ALA A 30 44.66 -19.87 58.26
C ALA A 30 45.06 -19.81 56.77
N LEU A 31 46.01 -20.65 56.35
CA LEU A 31 46.40 -20.79 54.95
C LEU A 31 45.27 -21.43 54.12
N THR A 32 44.61 -22.46 54.67
CA THR A 32 43.48 -23.13 54.03
C THR A 32 42.29 -22.17 53.86
N ASP A 33 41.95 -21.41 54.90
CA ASP A 33 40.92 -20.38 54.85
C ASP A 33 41.24 -19.30 53.80
N SER A 34 42.51 -18.89 53.70
CA SER A 34 42.94 -17.90 52.70
C SER A 34 42.82 -18.43 51.26
N LEU A 35 43.18 -19.70 51.02
CA LEU A 35 43.05 -20.34 49.72
C LEU A 35 41.57 -20.53 49.34
N GLN A 36 40.73 -20.92 50.30
CA GLN A 36 39.31 -21.13 50.09
C GLN A 36 38.58 -19.82 49.77
N ARG A 37 39.02 -18.70 50.37
CA ARG A 37 38.52 -17.35 50.03
C ARG A 37 38.91 -16.92 48.62
N ILE A 38 40.15 -17.20 48.19
CA ILE A 38 40.61 -16.91 46.82
C ILE A 38 39.83 -17.76 45.80
N ILE A 39 39.62 -19.05 46.07
CA ILE A 39 38.83 -19.94 45.21
C ILE A 39 37.39 -19.42 45.10
N ALA A 40 36.73 -19.11 46.21
CA ALA A 40 35.37 -18.56 46.19
C ALA A 40 35.28 -17.23 45.42
N GLN A 41 36.29 -16.36 45.53
CA GLN A 41 36.34 -15.13 44.75
C GLN A 41 36.49 -15.40 43.24
N ARG A 42 37.31 -16.39 42.87
CA ARG A 42 37.47 -16.82 41.47
C ARG A 42 36.19 -17.44 40.92
N ASP A 43 35.53 -18.29 41.69
CA ASP A 43 34.28 -18.93 41.27
C ASP A 43 33.18 -17.89 41.02
N ASN A 44 33.09 -16.86 41.87
CA ASN A 44 32.17 -15.75 41.68
C ASN A 44 32.50 -14.93 40.42
N GLU A 45 33.79 -14.67 40.16
CA GLU A 45 34.24 -13.96 38.96
C GLU A 45 33.92 -14.75 37.67
N VAL A 46 34.15 -16.07 37.69
CA VAL A 46 33.80 -16.96 36.57
C VAL A 46 32.29 -17.00 36.35
N ASN A 47 31.49 -17.09 37.41
CA ASN A 47 30.03 -17.10 37.30
C ASN A 47 29.49 -15.76 36.75
N ASP A 48 30.02 -14.61 37.16
CA ASP A 48 29.64 -13.30 36.60
C ASP A 48 30.00 -13.18 35.11
N MET A 49 31.19 -13.65 34.72
CA MET A 49 31.60 -13.68 33.33
C MET A 49 30.71 -14.60 32.48
N MET A 50 30.35 -15.77 32.99
CA MET A 50 29.44 -16.71 32.31
C MET A 50 28.02 -16.13 32.21
N GLY A 51 27.54 -15.45 33.24
CA GLY A 51 26.27 -14.72 33.20
C GLY A 51 26.27 -13.66 32.10
N THR A 52 27.33 -12.83 32.08
CA THR A 52 27.52 -11.80 31.03
C THR A 52 27.58 -12.42 29.63
N LEU A 53 28.25 -13.57 29.47
CA LEU A 53 28.31 -14.28 28.18
C LEU A 53 26.92 -14.77 27.74
N ASN A 54 26.12 -15.32 28.66
CA ASN A 54 24.75 -15.77 28.37
C ASN A 54 23.86 -14.60 27.96
N GLU A 55 23.97 -13.45 28.63
CA GLU A 55 23.25 -12.22 28.25
C GLU A 55 23.64 -11.74 26.84
N ILE A 56 24.95 -11.79 26.50
CA ILE A 56 25.41 -11.44 25.15
C ILE A 56 24.80 -12.40 24.10
N GLN A 57 24.82 -13.71 24.38
CA GLN A 57 24.25 -14.72 23.49
C GLN A 57 22.75 -14.55 23.30
N GLU A 58 22.04 -14.23 24.38
CA GLU A 58 20.63 -13.87 24.35
C GLU A 58 20.39 -12.67 23.44
N GLY A 59 21.15 -11.58 23.63
CA GLY A 59 21.06 -10.40 22.78
C GLY A 59 21.33 -10.71 21.29
N PHE A 60 22.27 -11.61 20.98
CA PHE A 60 22.48 -12.06 19.60
C PHE A 60 21.29 -12.84 19.03
N ARG A 61 20.62 -13.66 19.86
CA ARG A 61 19.39 -14.34 19.44
C ARG A 61 18.29 -13.33 19.14
N GLU A 62 18.07 -12.37 20.04
CA GLU A 62 17.09 -11.30 19.87
C GLU A 62 17.36 -10.47 18.60
N ILE A 63 18.63 -10.14 18.34
CA ILE A 63 19.06 -9.44 17.12
C ILE A 63 18.67 -10.27 15.88
N ASN A 64 19.06 -11.55 15.83
CA ASN A 64 18.78 -12.40 14.68
C ASN A 64 17.26 -12.60 14.45
N GLU A 65 16.48 -12.72 15.52
CA GLU A 65 15.02 -12.82 15.41
C GLU A 65 14.41 -11.52 14.87
N ALA A 66 14.87 -10.36 15.35
CA ALA A 66 14.41 -9.07 14.87
C ALA A 66 14.81 -8.83 13.41
N GLU A 67 16.03 -9.22 13.01
CA GLU A 67 16.47 -9.18 11.62
C GLU A 67 15.60 -10.07 10.73
N ASN A 68 15.30 -11.31 11.15
CA ASN A 68 14.42 -12.19 10.41
C ASN A 68 13.01 -11.59 10.26
N ARG A 69 12.49 -10.90 11.28
CA ARG A 69 11.23 -10.16 11.17
C ARG A 69 11.33 -9.05 10.11
N VAL A 70 12.42 -8.28 10.11
CA VAL A 70 12.64 -7.25 9.08
C VAL A 70 12.69 -7.86 7.69
N ASP A 71 13.39 -8.98 7.51
CA ASP A 71 13.47 -9.70 6.24
C ASP A 71 12.11 -10.22 5.76
N VAL A 72 11.26 -10.73 6.65
CA VAL A 72 9.90 -11.17 6.27
C VAL A 72 9.01 -9.97 5.91
N ILE A 73 9.12 -8.85 6.64
CA ILE A 73 8.27 -7.68 6.43
C ILE A 73 8.66 -6.93 5.14
N LYS A 74 9.95 -6.91 4.77
CA LYS A 74 10.43 -6.24 3.56
C LYS A 74 9.74 -6.81 2.30
N ASP A 75 9.53 -8.13 2.27
CA ASP A 75 9.01 -8.87 1.12
C ASP A 75 7.49 -9.11 1.16
N GLY A 76 6.81 -8.83 2.28
CA GLY A 76 5.36 -9.05 2.45
C GLY A 76 4.46 -8.08 1.67
N GLU A 77 3.17 -7.99 1.98
CA GLU A 77 2.26 -6.91 1.50
C GLU A 77 1.51 -6.33 2.71
N GLY A 78 1.45 -5.00 2.87
CA GLY A 78 0.79 -4.37 4.02
C GLY A 78 1.08 -2.87 4.20
N THR A 79 0.14 -2.14 4.80
CA THR A 79 0.18 -0.67 4.97
C THR A 79 1.05 -0.18 6.14
N ASN A 80 1.50 -1.07 7.03
CA ASN A 80 2.28 -0.71 8.24
C ASN A 80 3.75 -1.14 8.20
N LYS A 81 4.26 -1.61 7.05
CA LYS A 81 5.62 -2.16 6.92
C LYS A 81 6.71 -1.21 7.39
N ALA A 82 6.70 0.03 6.90
CA ALA A 82 7.73 1.02 7.20
C ALA A 82 7.87 1.27 8.71
N LYS A 83 6.73 1.37 9.41
CA LYS A 83 6.70 1.53 10.86
C LYS A 83 7.28 0.29 11.58
N GLN A 84 6.86 -0.91 11.19
CA GLN A 84 7.35 -2.15 11.81
C GLN A 84 8.84 -2.38 11.56
N ILE A 85 9.32 -2.13 10.35
CA ILE A 85 10.75 -2.22 10.00
C ILE A 85 11.56 -1.24 10.88
N LYS A 86 11.09 0.00 11.01
CA LYS A 86 11.73 1.03 11.84
C LYS A 86 11.82 0.62 13.31
N GLU A 87 10.73 0.08 13.87
CA GLU A 87 10.70 -0.41 15.26
C GLU A 87 11.69 -1.56 15.48
N ASN A 88 11.75 -2.53 14.57
CA ASN A 88 12.71 -3.64 14.67
C ASN A 88 14.17 -3.14 14.51
N ILE A 89 14.45 -2.21 13.61
CA ILE A 89 15.80 -1.61 13.46
C ILE A 89 16.24 -0.84 14.71
N GLN A 90 15.31 -0.14 15.35
CA GLN A 90 15.58 0.54 16.62
C GLN A 90 15.89 -0.46 17.74
N PHE A 91 15.12 -1.55 17.81
CA PHE A 91 15.38 -2.65 18.74
C PHE A 91 16.75 -3.29 18.50
N ILE A 92 17.06 -3.70 17.27
CA ILE A 92 18.37 -4.28 16.89
C ILE A 92 19.51 -3.35 17.30
N SER A 93 19.39 -2.05 17.02
CA SER A 93 20.41 -1.05 17.36
C SER A 93 20.62 -0.91 18.86
N ALA A 94 19.54 -0.91 19.65
CA ALA A 94 19.60 -0.85 21.11
C ALA A 94 20.26 -2.11 21.69
N THR A 95 19.85 -3.29 21.23
CA THR A 95 20.41 -4.58 21.68
C THR A 95 21.88 -4.72 21.28
N MET A 96 22.27 -4.28 20.07
CA MET A 96 23.68 -4.26 19.66
C MET A 96 24.53 -3.35 20.55
N LYS A 97 24.02 -2.16 20.89
CA LYS A 97 24.72 -1.25 21.80
C LYS A 97 24.93 -1.91 23.17
N HIS A 98 23.88 -2.53 23.72
CA HIS A 98 23.95 -3.22 25.00
C HIS A 98 24.96 -4.37 24.98
N ASN A 99 24.92 -5.22 23.94
CA ASN A 99 25.89 -6.30 23.75
C ASN A 99 27.34 -5.78 23.65
N ARG A 100 27.56 -4.62 23.01
CA ARG A 100 28.89 -4.00 22.94
C ARG A 100 29.39 -3.58 24.34
N GLU A 101 28.50 -3.03 25.17
CA GLU A 101 28.81 -2.65 26.55
C GLU A 101 29.16 -3.88 27.40
N LEU A 102 28.38 -4.97 27.27
CA LEU A 102 28.66 -6.24 27.96
C LEU A 102 29.97 -6.89 27.49
N LEU A 103 30.25 -6.88 26.18
CA LEU A 103 31.52 -7.38 25.63
C LEU A 103 32.71 -6.55 26.12
N ALA A 104 32.57 -5.22 26.21
CA ALA A 104 33.60 -4.35 26.77
C ALA A 104 33.84 -4.63 28.27
N LYS A 105 32.77 -4.82 29.05
CA LYS A 105 32.85 -5.26 30.46
C LYS A 105 33.61 -6.59 30.57
N LEU A 106 33.22 -7.58 29.78
CA LEU A 106 33.82 -8.92 29.79
C LEU A 106 35.28 -8.88 29.34
N GLN A 107 35.62 -8.06 28.34
CA GLN A 107 37.00 -7.84 27.90
C GLN A 107 37.85 -7.19 28.99
N GLN A 108 37.29 -6.23 29.74
CA GLN A 108 37.97 -5.60 30.86
C GLN A 108 38.21 -6.58 32.00
N GLN A 109 37.19 -7.38 32.36
CA GLN A 109 37.31 -8.44 33.37
C GLN A 109 38.39 -9.46 32.98
N LEU A 110 38.45 -9.89 31.71
CA LEU A 110 39.48 -10.80 31.21
C LEU A 110 40.92 -10.23 31.23
N LYS A 111 41.07 -8.90 31.21
CA LYS A 111 42.38 -8.24 31.34
C LYS A 111 42.84 -8.15 32.78
N THR A 112 41.90 -7.91 33.71
CA THR A 112 42.20 -7.78 35.14
C THR A 112 42.25 -9.13 35.85
N SER A 113 41.62 -10.16 35.28
CA SER A 113 41.59 -11.50 35.84
C SER A 113 42.92 -12.22 35.63
N THR A 114 43.39 -12.87 36.68
CA THR A 114 44.52 -13.83 36.63
C THR A 114 44.14 -15.17 35.99
N ILE A 115 42.93 -15.32 35.43
CA ILE A 115 42.47 -16.53 34.74
C ILE A 115 43.08 -16.56 33.33
N GLN A 116 43.85 -17.61 33.01
CA GLN A 116 44.35 -17.88 31.66
C GLN A 116 43.21 -18.43 30.78
N GLY A 117 42.32 -17.54 30.36
CA GLY A 117 41.17 -17.86 29.52
C GLY A 117 41.38 -17.49 28.05
N ASP A 118 42.46 -17.94 27.41
CA ASP A 118 42.75 -17.57 26.01
C ASP A 118 41.61 -17.95 25.05
N GLN A 119 40.91 -19.05 25.34
CA GLN A 119 39.71 -19.43 24.59
C GLN A 119 38.56 -18.43 24.79
N LEU A 120 38.33 -17.96 26.02
CA LEU A 120 37.28 -16.98 26.32
C LEU A 120 37.62 -15.62 25.67
N LYS A 121 38.89 -15.21 25.68
CA LYS A 121 39.36 -14.02 24.95
C LYS A 121 39.08 -14.13 23.45
N LYS A 122 39.35 -15.30 22.84
CA LYS A 122 39.02 -15.55 21.42
C LYS A 122 37.51 -15.48 21.17
N THR A 123 36.69 -16.06 22.05
CA THR A 123 35.24 -15.98 21.95
C THR A 123 34.75 -14.54 22.01
N VAL A 124 35.22 -13.73 22.97
CA VAL A 124 34.86 -12.31 23.08
C VAL A 124 35.27 -11.53 21.83
N ALA A 125 36.49 -11.75 21.33
CA ALA A 125 36.95 -11.11 20.10
C ALA A 125 36.08 -11.49 18.88
N ASN A 126 35.68 -12.76 18.77
CA ASN A 126 34.80 -13.23 17.70
C ASN A 126 33.40 -12.61 17.80
N LEU A 127 32.82 -12.55 19.01
CA LEU A 127 31.52 -11.92 19.23
C LEU A 127 31.55 -10.43 18.90
N MET A 128 32.64 -9.74 19.25
CA MET A 128 32.83 -8.33 18.91
C MET A 128 32.94 -8.12 17.39
N LYS A 129 33.67 -8.99 16.68
CA LYS A 129 33.73 -8.99 15.22
C LYS A 129 32.36 -9.23 14.57
N GLN A 130 31.60 -10.20 15.08
CA GLN A 130 30.23 -10.46 14.60
C GLN A 130 29.32 -9.25 14.81
N LEU A 131 29.46 -8.54 15.92
CA LEU A 131 28.71 -7.33 16.19
C LEU A 131 29.07 -6.19 15.22
N ASP A 132 30.35 -6.04 14.88
CA ASP A 132 30.82 -5.06 13.90
C ASP A 132 30.32 -5.37 12.49
N GLU A 133 30.31 -6.65 12.10
CA GLU A 133 29.75 -7.10 10.81
C GLU A 133 28.24 -6.82 10.74
N LYS A 134 27.50 -7.09 11.82
CA LYS A 134 26.06 -6.80 11.93
C LYS A 134 25.75 -5.31 11.89
N GLU A 135 26.59 -4.48 12.52
CA GLU A 135 26.46 -3.02 12.45
C GLU A 135 26.61 -2.50 11.00
N GLN A 136 27.58 -3.02 10.25
CA GLN A 136 27.73 -2.66 8.83
C GLN A 136 26.50 -3.06 8.01
N GLN A 137 25.97 -4.26 8.23
CA GLN A 137 24.74 -4.72 7.58
C GLN A 137 23.54 -3.82 7.94
N LEU A 138 23.40 -3.44 9.21
CA LEU A 138 22.34 -2.55 9.67
C LEU A 138 22.45 -1.16 9.03
N GLN A 139 23.66 -0.63 8.87
CA GLN A 139 23.89 0.65 8.20
C GLN A 139 23.50 0.59 6.72
N GLN A 140 23.87 -0.48 6.02
CA GLN A 140 23.47 -0.69 4.63
C GLN A 140 21.95 -0.80 4.51
N LEU A 141 21.31 -1.54 5.41
CA LEU A 141 19.85 -1.70 5.45
C LEU A 141 19.14 -0.36 5.68
N ARG A 142 19.67 0.49 6.58
CA ARG A 142 19.15 1.85 6.81
C ARG A 142 19.25 2.71 5.54
N ALA A 143 20.40 2.69 4.87
CA ALA A 143 20.59 3.44 3.63
C ALA A 143 19.65 2.96 2.51
N GLU A 144 19.41 1.65 2.41
CA GLU A 144 18.46 1.10 1.44
C GLU A 144 17.02 1.53 1.75
N LEU A 145 16.61 1.51 3.02
CA LEU A 145 15.28 1.95 3.44
C LEU A 145 15.06 3.44 3.21
N ASP A 146 16.04 4.28 3.53
CA ASP A 146 15.98 5.72 3.26
C ASP A 146 15.85 5.99 1.75
N ALA A 147 16.58 5.24 0.91
CA ALA A 147 16.46 5.33 -0.54
C ALA A 147 15.07 4.87 -1.05
N LYS A 148 14.51 3.80 -0.47
CA LYS A 148 13.16 3.32 -0.82
C LYS A 148 12.06 4.28 -0.38
N ASP A 149 12.18 4.91 0.79
CA ASP A 149 11.21 5.91 1.27
C ASP A 149 11.16 7.13 0.34
N ILE A 150 12.31 7.59 -0.16
CA ILE A 150 12.39 8.64 -1.20
C ILE A 150 11.67 8.18 -2.47
N HIS A 151 11.94 6.95 -2.93
CA HIS A 151 11.32 6.43 -4.15
C HIS A 151 9.79 6.26 -4.02
N ILE A 152 9.28 5.88 -2.85
CA ILE A 152 7.84 5.81 -2.58
C ILE A 152 7.21 7.20 -2.67
N ALA A 153 7.84 8.23 -2.12
CA ALA A 153 7.33 9.60 -2.21
C ALA A 153 7.25 10.09 -3.67
N GLU A 154 8.24 9.79 -4.51
CA GLU A 154 8.24 10.10 -5.95
C GLU A 154 7.15 9.32 -6.70
N LEU A 155 6.92 8.05 -6.35
CA LEU A 155 5.86 7.23 -6.92
C LEU A 155 4.47 7.74 -6.52
N ASP A 156 4.26 8.14 -5.27
CA ASP A 156 3.01 8.74 -4.79
C ASP A 156 2.71 10.06 -5.51
N GLU A 157 3.72 10.91 -5.75
CA GLU A 157 3.57 12.12 -6.56
C GLU A 157 3.18 11.77 -8.01
N THR A 158 3.83 10.77 -8.61
CA THR A 158 3.51 10.31 -9.96
C THR A 158 2.09 9.77 -10.07
N ILE A 159 1.63 8.95 -9.11
CA ILE A 159 0.28 8.39 -9.05
C ILE A 159 -0.77 9.49 -8.88
N ASN A 160 -0.52 10.47 -8.01
CA ASN A 160 -1.43 11.61 -7.82
C ASN A 160 -1.58 12.45 -9.10
N ASN A 161 -0.47 12.69 -9.81
CA ASN A 161 -0.48 13.37 -11.11
C ASN A 161 -1.23 12.55 -12.18
N GLN A 162 -1.03 11.23 -12.22
CA GLN A 162 -1.74 10.34 -13.16
C GLN A 162 -3.25 10.29 -12.87
N ASN A 163 -3.67 10.17 -11.61
CA ASN A 163 -5.08 10.17 -11.23
C ASN A 163 -5.78 11.49 -11.61
N THR A 164 -5.08 12.62 -11.45
CA THR A 164 -5.57 13.95 -11.87
C THR A 164 -5.75 14.00 -13.39
N ASN A 165 -4.78 13.52 -14.16
CA ASN A 165 -4.86 13.47 -15.62
C ASN A 165 -6.00 12.56 -16.11
N ILE A 166 -6.21 11.40 -15.49
CA ILE A 166 -7.32 10.48 -15.84
C ILE A 166 -8.67 11.13 -15.56
N SER A 167 -8.83 11.79 -14.41
CA SER A 167 -10.08 12.49 -14.06
C SER A 167 -10.41 13.62 -15.05
N ASN A 168 -9.39 14.40 -15.44
CA ASN A 168 -9.53 15.46 -16.43
C ASN A 168 -9.89 14.90 -17.81
N LEU A 169 -9.19 13.87 -18.28
CA LEU A 169 -9.47 13.22 -19.57
C LEU A 169 -10.88 12.60 -19.62
N LYS A 170 -11.33 11.97 -18.54
CA LYS A 170 -12.69 11.41 -18.44
C LYS A 170 -13.76 12.50 -18.50
N THR A 171 -13.52 13.62 -17.82
CA THR A 171 -14.43 14.78 -17.82
C THR A 171 -14.51 15.39 -19.21
N GLU A 172 -13.36 15.64 -19.86
CA GLU A 172 -13.29 16.18 -21.21
C GLU A 172 -13.96 15.26 -22.24
N SER A 173 -13.72 13.94 -22.13
CA SER A 173 -14.34 12.93 -23.00
C SER A 173 -15.86 12.88 -22.85
N SER A 174 -16.37 12.95 -21.62
CA SER A 174 -17.82 13.01 -21.36
C SER A 174 -18.44 14.26 -21.97
N GLN A 175 -17.83 15.43 -21.74
CA GLN A 175 -18.30 16.70 -22.30
C GLN A 175 -18.29 16.69 -23.83
N LYS A 176 -17.22 16.19 -24.44
CA LYS A 176 -17.14 16.02 -25.90
C LYS A 176 -18.22 15.09 -26.43
N THR A 177 -18.47 13.97 -25.75
CA THR A 177 -19.52 13.02 -26.12
C THR A 177 -20.91 13.65 -26.06
N ASP A 178 -21.20 14.44 -25.02
CA ASP A 178 -22.49 15.14 -24.88
C ASP A 178 -22.68 16.20 -25.98
N VAL A 179 -21.63 16.96 -26.29
CA VAL A 179 -21.64 17.94 -27.40
C VAL A 179 -21.84 17.25 -28.73
N ILE A 180 -21.13 16.16 -29.01
CA ILE A 180 -21.27 15.38 -30.25
C ILE A 180 -22.70 14.82 -30.37
N ASN A 181 -23.23 14.24 -29.30
CA ASN A 181 -24.60 13.70 -29.28
C ASN A 181 -25.65 14.79 -29.50
N SER A 182 -25.45 15.98 -28.93
CA SER A 182 -26.33 17.13 -29.13
C SER A 182 -26.28 17.63 -30.58
N GLN A 183 -25.07 17.78 -31.13
CA GLN A 183 -24.87 18.20 -32.52
C GLN A 183 -25.41 17.16 -33.51
N ASP A 184 -25.18 15.87 -33.29
CA ASP A 184 -25.72 14.79 -34.12
C ASP A 184 -27.26 14.81 -34.13
N LYS A 185 -27.89 14.98 -32.96
CA LYS A 185 -29.35 15.14 -32.88
C LYS A 185 -29.85 16.37 -33.63
N GLN A 186 -29.17 17.51 -33.53
CA GLN A 186 -29.54 18.73 -34.24
C GLN A 186 -29.40 18.57 -35.76
N LEU A 187 -28.29 18.02 -36.23
CA LEU A 187 -28.01 17.81 -37.66
C LEU A 187 -29.04 16.87 -38.31
N ASN A 188 -29.46 15.84 -37.58
CA ASN A 188 -30.40 14.84 -38.08
C ASN A 188 -31.86 15.13 -37.75
N THR A 189 -32.19 16.26 -37.11
CA THR A 189 -33.58 16.67 -36.89
C THR A 189 -34.16 17.33 -38.14
N ALA A 190 -35.35 16.90 -38.55
CA ALA A 190 -36.19 17.63 -39.50
C ALA A 190 -37.65 17.65 -39.04
N TRP A 191 -38.48 18.40 -39.76
CA TRP A 191 -39.89 18.62 -39.43
C TRP A 191 -40.74 18.47 -40.68
N PHE A 192 -41.83 17.71 -40.60
CA PHE A 192 -42.77 17.60 -41.70
C PHE A 192 -44.21 17.84 -41.27
N VAL A 193 -45.02 18.24 -42.23
CA VAL A 193 -46.48 18.36 -42.10
C VAL A 193 -47.13 18.02 -43.42
N PHE A 194 -48.28 17.37 -43.36
CA PHE A 194 -49.19 17.28 -44.49
C PHE A 194 -50.61 17.66 -44.06
N GLY A 195 -51.34 18.34 -44.95
CA GLY A 195 -52.70 18.78 -44.65
C GLY A 195 -53.41 19.34 -45.86
N THR A 196 -54.71 19.54 -45.73
CA THR A 196 -55.50 20.22 -46.74
C THR A 196 -55.10 21.69 -46.83
N LYS A 197 -55.43 22.32 -47.97
CA LYS A 197 -55.16 23.76 -48.17
C LYS A 197 -55.79 24.64 -47.08
N LYS A 198 -56.92 24.21 -46.49
CA LYS A 198 -57.60 24.92 -45.42
C LYS A 198 -56.81 24.84 -44.11
N GLU A 199 -56.44 23.63 -43.69
CA GLU A 199 -55.65 23.40 -42.46
C GLU A 199 -54.30 24.12 -42.52
N LEU A 200 -53.58 24.02 -43.65
CA LEU A 200 -52.28 24.68 -43.81
C LEU A 200 -52.40 26.22 -43.75
N LYS A 201 -53.53 26.80 -44.16
CA LYS A 201 -53.79 28.26 -44.05
C LYS A 201 -54.12 28.66 -42.61
N GLU A 202 -54.96 27.87 -41.93
CA GLU A 202 -55.34 28.12 -40.53
C GLU A 202 -54.12 28.11 -39.60
N GLN A 203 -53.16 27.22 -39.88
CA GLN A 203 -51.90 27.12 -39.12
C GLN A 203 -50.82 28.14 -39.56
N GLN A 204 -51.18 29.09 -40.44
CA GLN A 204 -50.26 30.07 -41.05
C GLN A 204 -49.05 29.45 -41.79
N ILE A 205 -49.14 28.17 -42.16
CA ILE A 205 -48.08 27.47 -42.90
C ILE A 205 -48.11 27.84 -44.38
N LEU A 206 -49.29 28.14 -44.93
CA LEU A 206 -49.51 28.57 -46.31
C LEU A 206 -50.21 29.94 -46.34
N VAL A 207 -49.53 30.97 -46.80
CA VAL A 207 -50.04 32.35 -46.91
C VAL A 207 -49.80 32.88 -48.32
N ASN A 208 -50.85 33.34 -49.01
CA ASN A 208 -50.76 33.92 -50.36
C ASN A 208 -49.96 33.07 -51.37
N GLY A 209 -50.08 31.74 -51.28
CA GLY A 209 -49.39 30.81 -52.17
C GLY A 209 -47.92 30.52 -51.81
N LYS A 210 -47.39 31.14 -50.75
CA LYS A 210 -46.05 30.90 -50.22
C LYS A 210 -46.13 30.08 -48.92
N VAL A 211 -45.18 29.17 -48.72
CA VAL A 211 -45.08 28.38 -47.49
C VAL A 211 -44.02 28.94 -46.54
N LEU A 212 -44.12 28.59 -45.25
CA LEU A 212 -43.10 28.83 -44.23
C LEU A 212 -42.66 30.31 -44.10
N GLN A 213 -43.60 31.24 -44.12
CA GLN A 213 -43.32 32.67 -43.85
C GLN A 213 -43.03 32.89 -42.36
N SER A 214 -42.22 33.88 -41.97
CA SER A 214 -41.54 33.99 -40.66
C SER A 214 -42.33 33.71 -39.36
N ASN A 215 -43.67 33.70 -39.36
CA ASN A 215 -44.51 33.48 -38.18
C ASN A 215 -45.44 32.23 -38.28
N PHE A 216 -45.04 31.17 -38.99
CA PHE A 216 -45.85 29.95 -39.10
C PHE A 216 -45.86 29.11 -37.81
N ASN A 217 -46.94 28.34 -37.58
CA ASN A 217 -47.04 27.48 -36.39
C ASN A 217 -46.10 26.26 -36.47
N LYS A 218 -44.92 26.37 -35.86
CA LYS A 218 -43.92 25.28 -35.78
C LYS A 218 -44.41 24.05 -35.01
N ASN A 219 -45.33 24.23 -34.05
CA ASN A 219 -45.85 23.13 -33.23
C ASN A 219 -46.77 22.18 -34.02
N TYR A 220 -47.25 22.62 -35.18
CA TYR A 220 -48.06 21.80 -36.06
C TYR A 220 -47.23 20.84 -36.93
N PHE A 221 -45.89 20.89 -36.83
CA PHE A 221 -45.00 19.97 -37.52
C PHE A 221 -44.64 18.78 -36.64
N THR A 222 -44.57 17.60 -37.26
CA THR A 222 -44.00 16.41 -36.65
C THR A 222 -42.48 16.46 -36.75
N LYS A 223 -41.81 16.42 -35.61
CA LYS A 223 -40.34 16.31 -35.51
C LYS A 223 -39.91 14.87 -35.79
N ILE A 224 -38.89 14.70 -36.62
CA ILE A 224 -38.35 13.40 -37.03
C ILE A 224 -36.82 13.34 -36.98
N ASP A 225 -36.26 12.13 -36.87
CA ASP A 225 -34.84 11.87 -37.16
C ASP A 225 -34.74 11.35 -38.60
N ILE A 226 -34.06 12.13 -39.45
CA ILE A 226 -33.97 11.88 -40.90
C ILE A 226 -33.30 10.55 -41.26
N ARG A 227 -32.61 9.90 -40.31
CA ARG A 227 -31.96 8.60 -40.50
C ARG A 227 -32.94 7.43 -40.36
N GLN A 228 -33.95 7.59 -39.51
CA GLN A 228 -34.93 6.56 -39.18
C GLN A 228 -36.21 6.74 -39.99
N ASP A 229 -36.73 7.97 -40.04
CA ASP A 229 -38.03 8.29 -40.61
C ASP A 229 -37.91 8.61 -42.11
N LYS A 230 -37.95 7.57 -42.95
CA LYS A 230 -37.81 7.69 -44.41
C LYS A 230 -39.12 7.59 -45.17
N GLU A 231 -40.21 7.24 -44.52
CA GLU A 231 -41.51 7.05 -45.17
C GLU A 231 -42.59 7.87 -44.49
N ILE A 232 -43.34 8.64 -45.29
CA ILE A 232 -44.47 9.43 -44.83
C ILE A 232 -45.72 8.97 -45.60
N LYS A 233 -46.63 8.30 -44.90
CA LYS A 233 -47.93 7.87 -45.42
C LYS A 233 -48.91 9.03 -45.36
N LEU A 234 -49.40 9.47 -46.51
CA LEU A 234 -50.23 10.68 -46.62
C LEU A 234 -51.73 10.40 -46.56
N TYR A 235 -52.13 9.12 -46.66
CA TYR A 235 -53.52 8.64 -46.59
C TYR A 235 -54.49 9.34 -47.57
N SER A 236 -53.98 10.03 -48.58
CA SER A 236 -54.75 10.79 -49.57
C SER A 236 -54.49 10.28 -51.00
N ASN A 237 -55.50 10.46 -51.85
CA ASN A 237 -55.43 10.13 -53.29
C ASN A 237 -54.71 11.21 -54.10
N TYR A 238 -54.35 12.33 -53.47
CA TYR A 238 -53.66 13.48 -54.05
C TYR A 238 -52.60 14.01 -53.08
N ALA A 239 -51.38 14.20 -53.56
CA ALA A 239 -50.30 14.79 -52.78
C ALA A 239 -49.48 15.74 -53.63
N LYS A 240 -49.15 16.92 -53.09
CA LYS A 240 -48.25 17.88 -53.72
C LYS A 240 -47.31 18.47 -52.69
N LEU A 241 -46.01 18.30 -52.87
CA LEU A 241 -45.00 18.99 -52.06
C LEU A 241 -45.05 20.49 -52.36
N LEU A 242 -45.10 21.30 -51.30
CA LEU A 242 -45.09 22.76 -51.39
C LEU A 242 -43.71 23.36 -51.06
N THR A 243 -42.86 22.60 -50.37
CA THR A 243 -41.45 22.94 -50.14
C THR A 243 -40.55 22.31 -51.19
N THR A 244 -39.44 22.98 -51.49
CA THR A 244 -38.49 22.53 -52.51
C THR A 244 -37.51 21.51 -51.93
N HIS A 245 -37.54 20.29 -52.48
CA HIS A 245 -36.60 19.22 -52.18
C HIS A 245 -36.09 18.61 -53.50
N PRO A 246 -34.82 18.18 -53.59
CA PRO A 246 -34.29 17.61 -54.83
C PRO A 246 -35.07 16.36 -55.26
N SER A 247 -35.59 16.35 -56.49
CA SER A 247 -36.43 15.24 -56.98
C SER A 247 -35.70 13.90 -57.04
N SER A 248 -34.37 13.90 -57.13
CA SER A 248 -33.54 12.69 -57.07
C SER A 248 -33.47 12.05 -55.69
N SER A 249 -33.95 12.72 -54.64
CA SER A 249 -33.81 12.29 -53.24
C SER A 249 -35.07 11.69 -52.62
N TYR A 250 -36.15 11.57 -53.39
CA TYR A 250 -37.41 10.96 -52.93
C TYR A 250 -38.23 10.36 -54.07
N THR A 251 -39.19 9.50 -53.71
CA THR A 251 -40.25 9.02 -54.58
C THR A 251 -41.61 9.31 -53.95
N LEU A 252 -42.60 9.62 -54.77
CA LEU A 252 -43.98 9.86 -54.34
C LEU A 252 -44.91 8.96 -55.14
N VAL A 253 -45.25 7.82 -54.56
CA VAL A 253 -45.97 6.74 -55.25
C VAL A 253 -47.24 6.37 -54.50
N LYS A 254 -48.18 5.72 -55.18
CA LYS A 254 -49.38 5.18 -54.54
C LYS A 254 -49.10 3.77 -54.02
N ASP A 255 -49.57 3.49 -52.82
CA ASP A 255 -49.53 2.15 -52.24
C ASP A 255 -50.65 1.24 -52.79
N ALA A 256 -50.71 0.01 -52.30
CA ALA A 256 -51.75 -0.96 -52.67
C ALA A 256 -53.19 -0.46 -52.40
N THR A 257 -53.35 0.51 -51.49
CA THR A 257 -54.64 1.13 -51.15
C THR A 257 -54.95 2.39 -51.99
N LYS A 258 -54.13 2.66 -53.02
CA LYS A 258 -54.19 3.84 -53.91
C LYS A 258 -53.94 5.18 -53.18
N LYS A 259 -53.31 5.15 -52.01
CA LYS A 259 -52.93 6.34 -51.23
C LYS A 259 -51.46 6.69 -51.44
N TYR A 260 -51.14 7.99 -51.47
CA TYR A 260 -49.75 8.41 -51.66
C TYR A 260 -48.87 8.13 -50.42
N ILE A 261 -47.68 7.60 -50.69
CA ILE A 261 -46.57 7.47 -49.76
C ILE A 261 -45.38 8.23 -50.35
N LEU A 262 -44.79 9.09 -49.53
CA LEU A 262 -43.51 9.71 -49.81
C LEU A 262 -42.40 8.86 -49.19
N THR A 263 -41.49 8.35 -50.02
CA THR A 263 -40.31 7.62 -49.57
C THR A 263 -39.06 8.44 -49.87
N ILE A 264 -38.31 8.78 -48.83
CA ILE A 264 -37.07 9.56 -48.91
C ILE A 264 -35.92 8.58 -49.14
N THR A 265 -35.37 8.58 -50.35
CA THR A 265 -34.30 7.66 -50.77
C THR A 265 -32.92 8.15 -50.36
N ASN A 266 -32.72 9.48 -50.30
CA ASN A 266 -31.51 10.08 -49.76
C ASN A 266 -31.85 11.23 -48.79
N PRO A 267 -31.95 10.96 -47.48
CA PRO A 267 -32.33 11.96 -46.49
C PRO A 267 -31.41 13.18 -46.44
N GLN A 268 -30.10 13.01 -46.60
CA GLN A 268 -29.16 14.14 -46.54
C GLN A 268 -29.38 15.11 -47.69
N ILE A 269 -29.56 14.59 -48.91
CA ILE A 269 -29.86 15.42 -50.09
C ILE A 269 -31.27 16.02 -49.96
N PHE A 270 -32.24 15.24 -49.53
CA PHE A 270 -33.63 15.69 -49.39
C PHE A 270 -33.77 16.87 -48.42
N TRP A 271 -33.13 16.78 -47.24
CA TRP A 271 -33.20 17.80 -46.19
C TRP A 271 -32.11 18.89 -46.31
N SER A 272 -31.32 18.90 -47.40
CA SER A 272 -30.25 19.89 -47.63
C SER A 272 -30.77 21.29 -47.97
N THR A 273 -31.90 21.38 -48.66
CA THR A 273 -32.52 22.65 -49.08
C THR A 273 -33.40 23.27 -48.00
N SER A 274 -34.09 22.43 -47.22
CA SER A 274 -34.96 22.84 -46.12
C SER A 274 -35.09 21.70 -45.12
N LYS A 275 -34.99 22.01 -43.82
CA LYS A 275 -35.32 21.08 -42.72
C LYS A 275 -36.83 20.94 -42.47
N TYR A 276 -37.64 21.72 -43.18
CA TYR A 276 -39.10 21.70 -43.11
C TYR A 276 -39.69 21.19 -44.42
N LEU A 277 -40.60 20.22 -44.31
CA LEU A 277 -41.35 19.65 -45.42
C LEU A 277 -42.84 19.96 -45.26
N VAL A 278 -43.46 20.53 -46.28
CA VAL A 278 -44.90 20.82 -46.32
C VAL A 278 -45.53 20.11 -47.51
N ILE A 279 -46.53 19.29 -47.26
CA ILE A 279 -47.26 18.56 -48.31
C ILE A 279 -48.74 18.92 -48.26
N MET A 280 -49.29 19.31 -49.40
CA MET A 280 -50.72 19.54 -49.55
C MET A 280 -51.41 18.25 -50.00
N VAL A 281 -52.45 17.84 -49.27
CA VAL A 281 -53.31 16.70 -49.61
C VAL A 281 -54.75 17.15 -49.90
N LYS A 282 -55.53 16.27 -50.54
CA LYS A 282 -56.97 16.50 -50.83
C LYS A 282 -57.81 15.24 -50.62
#